data_AF-A0A8D0QGN8-F1
#
_entry.id   AF-A0A8D0QGN8-F1
#
_cell.length_a   1.000
_cell.length_b   1.000
_cell.length_c   1.000
_cell.angle_alpha   90.00
_cell.angle_beta   90.00
_cell.angle_gamma   90.00
#
_symmetry.space_group_name_H-M   'P 1'
#
loop_
_entity.id
_entity.type
_entity.pdbx_description
1 polymer ?
#
loop_
_entity_poly.entity_id
_entity_poly.type
_entity_poly.pdbx_seq_one_letter_code
_entity_poly.pdbx_strand_id
1 'polypeptide(L)'
;MSQEGDYGRWTISSSDESEEEKPKPDKPSTSLLPHAGQGAAHEPKYTCSEARRAAHRRKIDPVRFRNADPVSEASPPKRQKSGSQEDLGWCLSSSEDELPPEKQQKPAKEAGIKEEQGPPSPRDGSGHRSPPASHGLKEEEEEHETSGGGQDIWDMLDKGNPFQFYLTRVSGIKPKYNSGALHIRDILSPLFGTLVSSAQFNYCFDVDWLVKQYPPEFRKKPVLLVHGDKREAKAHLHAQAKPYENISLCQAKLDIAFGTHHTKMMLLLYEEGLRVVIHTSNLIHADWHQKTQGIWLSPLYQRIVPGSHRSGESATHFKADLISYLSAYNAAALKEWIDTIQEHDLSETNVYLIGSTPGRFQGDQKDNWGHFRLRKLLKENGSSIPKAESWPVVGQFSSIGSMGADESKWLCSEFKESLVTLGKESRTPGGAVPLHLIYPSVENVRTSLEGYPAGGSLPYSIQTAEKQTWLHSYFHKWSAATSGRSNAMPHIKTYMRPSPDFSQIAWFLVTSANLSKAAWGALEKNGSQLMIRSYELGVLFLPAAFLPLVSMTQPRPGGPRACMVPGARAPTHRLQPVSLFSAHSSGCGALGAVSLIRDRRYCFG
;
A
#
# COMPACT_ATOMS: atom_id res chain seq x y z
N MET A 1 16.47 -59.78 -4.42
CA MET A 1 15.65 -59.93 -5.65
C MET A 1 14.58 -58.86 -5.57
N SER A 2 14.89 -57.64 -6.01
CA SER A 2 14.56 -57.07 -7.35
C SER A 2 13.40 -56.09 -7.13
N GLN A 3 13.65 -54.79 -6.87
CA GLN A 3 13.88 -53.66 -7.79
C GLN A 3 12.72 -53.32 -8.75
N GLU A 4 12.56 -51.99 -8.95
CA GLU A 4 11.69 -51.21 -9.87
C GLU A 4 10.28 -50.92 -9.35
N GLY A 5 9.79 -49.66 -9.23
CA GLY A 5 9.88 -48.49 -10.13
C GLY A 5 8.62 -48.52 -11.03
N ASP A 6 7.78 -47.50 -11.25
CA ASP A 6 7.95 -46.05 -11.15
C ASP A 6 6.59 -45.33 -11.38
N TYR A 7 6.56 -44.02 -11.04
CA TYR A 7 5.67 -42.93 -11.50
C TYR A 7 4.13 -42.95 -11.35
N GLY A 8 3.66 -42.12 -10.41
CA GLY A 8 2.32 -41.54 -10.40
C GLY A 8 2.20 -40.30 -11.30
N ARG A 9 1.23 -40.34 -12.21
CA ARG A 9 0.81 -39.26 -13.11
C ARG A 9 -0.21 -38.38 -12.38
N TRP A 10 0.05 -37.08 -12.25
CA TRP A 10 -0.87 -36.12 -11.63
C TRP A 10 -2.01 -35.76 -12.59
N THR A 11 -3.26 -36.04 -12.20
CA THR A 11 -4.45 -35.43 -12.78
C THR A 11 -5.02 -34.38 -11.83
N ILE A 12 -5.24 -33.20 -12.39
CA ILE A 12 -5.97 -32.07 -11.80
C ILE A 12 -7.43 -32.52 -11.63
N SER A 13 -7.98 -32.41 -10.41
CA SER A 13 -9.43 -32.59 -10.21
C SER A 13 -10.04 -31.47 -9.38
N SER A 14 -11.19 -31.07 -9.88
CA SER A 14 -12.18 -30.13 -9.41
C SER A 14 -12.84 -30.54 -8.09
N SER A 15 -13.41 -29.54 -7.45
CA SER A 15 -14.28 -29.52 -6.27
C SER A 15 -15.31 -30.65 -6.18
N ASP A 16 -15.49 -31.23 -4.98
CA ASP A 16 -16.82 -31.46 -4.39
C ASP A 16 -16.75 -31.72 -2.86
N GLU A 17 -17.86 -31.49 -2.17
CA GLU A 17 -18.03 -31.47 -0.70
C GLU A 17 -18.15 -32.85 -0.03
N SER A 18 -17.70 -32.99 1.23
CA SER A 18 -18.32 -33.87 2.24
C SER A 18 -17.75 -33.62 3.66
N GLU A 19 -18.63 -33.75 4.66
CA GLU A 19 -18.47 -33.43 6.08
C GLU A 19 -17.76 -34.50 6.94
N GLU A 20 -17.33 -34.05 8.14
CA GLU A 20 -17.07 -34.76 9.42
C GLU A 20 -16.07 -35.94 9.53
N GLU A 21 -14.96 -35.72 10.25
CA GLU A 21 -14.68 -36.41 11.54
C GLU A 21 -13.51 -35.76 12.32
N LYS A 22 -13.58 -35.81 13.66
CA LYS A 22 -12.63 -35.19 14.62
C LYS A 22 -11.43 -36.12 14.94
N PRO A 23 -10.27 -35.57 15.35
CA PRO A 23 -9.01 -36.31 15.50
C PRO A 23 -8.73 -36.77 16.94
N LYS A 24 -7.89 -37.81 17.09
CA LYS A 24 -7.16 -38.12 18.34
C LYS A 24 -5.76 -38.69 18.08
N PRO A 25 -4.85 -38.57 19.07
CA PRO A 25 -3.45 -38.19 18.87
C PRO A 25 -2.49 -39.36 19.05
N ASP A 26 -1.26 -39.25 18.53
CA ASP A 26 -0.10 -39.83 19.20
C ASP A 26 1.25 -39.21 18.77
N LYS A 27 2.21 -39.38 19.67
CA LYS A 27 3.41 -38.57 19.96
C LYS A 27 4.70 -39.15 19.30
N PRO A 28 5.89 -38.57 19.54
CA PRO A 28 6.84 -38.20 18.49
C PRO A 28 7.89 -39.29 18.19
N SER A 29 8.56 -39.16 17.05
CA SER A 29 9.88 -39.77 16.87
C SER A 29 10.83 -38.89 16.06
N THR A 30 12.07 -39.02 16.50
CA THR A 30 13.25 -38.18 16.40
C THR A 30 14.02 -38.28 15.09
N SER A 31 14.88 -37.27 14.91
CA SER A 31 16.14 -37.24 14.14
C SER A 31 16.04 -37.13 12.61
N LEU A 32 16.56 -36.03 12.06
CA LEU A 32 17.95 -35.95 11.56
C LEU A 32 18.25 -34.51 11.09
N LEU A 33 19.39 -33.97 11.52
CA LEU A 33 19.99 -32.73 11.04
C LEU A 33 20.57 -32.93 9.63
N PRO A 34 20.51 -31.93 8.75
CA PRO A 34 21.54 -31.77 7.73
C PRO A 34 22.48 -30.62 8.07
N HIS A 35 23.76 -30.93 7.93
CA HIS A 35 24.92 -30.07 8.04
C HIS A 35 24.78 -28.69 7.39
N ALA A 36 25.29 -27.70 8.12
CA ALA A 36 25.67 -26.40 7.59
C ALA A 36 26.82 -26.54 6.58
N GLY A 37 26.74 -25.78 5.50
CA GLY A 37 27.90 -25.46 4.67
C GLY A 37 27.62 -25.51 3.17
N GLN A 38 26.94 -24.50 2.64
CA GLN A 38 27.17 -23.96 1.29
C GLN A 38 26.45 -22.61 1.15
N GLY A 39 27.16 -21.62 0.59
CA GLY A 39 26.82 -20.20 0.66
C GLY A 39 25.40 -19.87 0.22
N ALA A 40 24.54 -19.58 1.18
CA ALA A 40 23.23 -19.02 0.93
C ALA A 40 23.41 -17.56 0.49
N ALA A 41 23.16 -17.28 -0.79
CA ALA A 41 22.92 -15.92 -1.27
C ALA A 41 21.90 -15.25 -0.33
N HIS A 42 22.18 -14.01 0.12
CA HIS A 42 21.35 -13.28 1.09
C HIS A 42 19.93 -13.12 0.57
N GLU A 43 19.05 -14.07 0.89
CA GLU A 43 17.61 -13.94 0.69
C GLU A 43 17.09 -12.81 1.60
N PRO A 44 15.95 -12.17 1.25
CA PRO A 44 15.37 -11.14 2.09
C PRO A 44 15.16 -11.69 3.51
N LYS A 45 15.73 -11.01 4.52
CA LYS A 45 15.60 -11.37 5.94
C LYS A 45 14.17 -11.16 6.48
N TYR A 46 13.15 -11.02 5.63
CA TYR A 46 11.78 -10.74 6.03
C TYR A 46 10.76 -11.45 5.13
N THR A 47 9.57 -11.71 5.67
CA THR A 47 8.47 -12.34 4.95
C THR A 47 7.93 -11.39 3.88
N CYS A 48 7.96 -11.77 2.61
CA CYS A 48 7.49 -10.93 1.51
C CYS A 48 6.98 -11.77 0.34
N SER A 49 6.24 -11.13 -0.59
CA SER A 49 5.69 -11.79 -1.77
C SER A 49 6.79 -12.44 -2.63
N GLU A 50 6.45 -13.51 -3.35
CA GLU A 50 7.40 -14.16 -4.27
C GLU A 50 7.99 -13.19 -5.29
N ALA A 51 7.19 -12.21 -5.74
CA ALA A 51 7.64 -11.13 -6.61
C ALA A 51 8.75 -10.28 -5.96
N ARG A 52 8.63 -9.94 -4.67
CA ARG A 52 9.70 -9.23 -3.93
C ARG A 52 10.93 -10.10 -3.75
N ARG A 53 10.77 -11.40 -3.43
CA ARG A 53 11.89 -12.35 -3.33
C ARG A 53 12.65 -12.47 -4.65
N ALA A 54 11.92 -12.62 -5.76
CA ALA A 54 12.50 -12.68 -7.10
C ALA A 54 13.20 -11.37 -7.50
N ALA A 55 12.60 -10.22 -7.19
CA ALA A 55 13.21 -8.92 -7.43
C ALA A 55 14.51 -8.74 -6.63
N HIS A 56 14.53 -9.18 -5.37
CA HIS A 56 15.74 -9.13 -4.54
C HIS A 56 16.85 -10.02 -5.08
N ARG A 57 16.53 -11.27 -5.45
CA ARG A 57 17.50 -12.20 -6.07
C ARG A 57 18.10 -11.62 -7.34
N ARG A 58 17.29 -11.03 -8.22
CA ARG A 58 17.75 -10.38 -9.46
C ARG A 58 18.56 -9.10 -9.22
N LYS A 59 18.37 -8.42 -8.09
CA LYS A 59 19.18 -7.26 -7.71
C LYS A 59 20.58 -7.69 -7.25
N ILE A 60 20.67 -8.80 -6.54
CA ILE A 60 21.94 -9.34 -6.02
C ILE A 60 22.72 -10.05 -7.12
N ASP A 61 22.04 -10.80 -7.98
CA ASP A 61 22.63 -11.50 -9.13
C ASP A 61 21.90 -11.11 -10.41
N PRO A 62 22.31 -10.00 -11.06
CA PRO A 62 21.72 -9.55 -12.30
C PRO A 62 21.98 -10.59 -13.40
N VAL A 63 20.92 -10.99 -14.11
CA VAL A 63 21.05 -11.86 -15.29
C VAL A 63 21.99 -11.17 -16.28
N ARG A 64 23.16 -11.75 -16.51
CA ARG A 64 24.09 -11.29 -17.54
C ARG A 64 23.47 -11.61 -18.90
N PHE A 65 22.87 -10.61 -19.54
CA PHE A 65 22.63 -10.67 -20.97
C PHE A 65 23.99 -10.74 -21.65
N ARG A 66 24.36 -11.92 -22.18
CA ARG A 66 25.38 -11.98 -23.23
C ARG A 66 24.77 -11.25 -24.42
N ASN A 67 25.39 -10.16 -24.84
CA ASN A 67 25.09 -9.54 -26.12
C ASN A 67 25.19 -10.64 -27.17
N ALA A 68 24.05 -11.07 -27.71
CA ALA A 68 24.05 -11.81 -28.96
C ALA A 68 24.57 -10.86 -30.05
N ASP A 69 25.36 -11.45 -30.92
CA ASP A 69 26.27 -10.89 -31.92
C ASP A 69 25.79 -9.65 -32.70
N PRO A 70 26.72 -8.80 -33.21
CA PRO A 70 26.38 -7.60 -33.95
C PRO A 70 25.51 -7.92 -35.18
N VAL A 71 24.43 -7.16 -35.32
CA VAL A 71 23.52 -7.16 -36.45
C VAL A 71 24.32 -6.99 -37.75
N SER A 72 24.40 -8.05 -38.55
CA SER A 72 24.85 -7.97 -39.94
C SER A 72 23.85 -7.15 -40.75
N GLU A 73 24.34 -6.10 -41.41
CA GLU A 73 23.60 -5.29 -42.36
C GLU A 73 22.88 -6.16 -43.40
N ALA A 74 21.55 -6.11 -43.41
CA ALA A 74 20.73 -6.68 -44.48
C ALA A 74 20.13 -5.53 -45.32
N SER A 75 20.33 -5.66 -46.63
CA SER A 75 20.04 -4.70 -47.70
C SER A 75 18.53 -4.36 -47.86
N PRO A 76 18.15 -3.27 -48.56
CA PRO A 76 16.77 -2.78 -48.56
C PRO A 76 15.82 -3.64 -49.42
N PRO A 77 14.51 -3.67 -49.11
CA PRO A 77 13.58 -4.63 -49.70
C PRO A 77 13.13 -4.19 -51.09
N LYS A 78 13.16 -5.13 -52.05
CA LYS A 78 12.49 -5.01 -53.34
C LYS A 78 10.99 -5.36 -53.18
N ARG A 79 10.14 -4.46 -53.70
CA ARG A 79 8.69 -4.64 -53.92
C ARG A 79 8.41 -5.75 -54.94
N GLN A 80 7.44 -6.62 -54.65
CA GLN A 80 6.46 -7.22 -55.60
C GLN A 80 5.40 -7.98 -54.77
N LYS A 81 4.15 -7.51 -54.71
CA LYS A 81 2.96 -7.78 -55.57
C LYS A 81 2.22 -9.10 -55.24
N SER A 82 1.01 -8.89 -54.70
CA SER A 82 -0.22 -9.69 -54.67
C SER A 82 -0.33 -10.99 -55.49
N GLY A 83 -0.88 -12.03 -54.85
CA GLY A 83 -1.44 -13.22 -55.48
C GLY A 83 -2.15 -14.11 -54.45
N SER A 84 -3.27 -14.71 -54.84
CA SER A 84 -4.38 -15.25 -54.05
C SER A 84 -4.32 -16.76 -53.72
N GLN A 85 -5.13 -17.13 -52.73
CA GLN A 85 -5.90 -18.38 -52.52
C GLN A 85 -5.22 -19.71 -52.10
N GLU A 86 -5.73 -20.18 -50.94
CA GLU A 86 -6.28 -21.52 -50.65
C GLU A 86 -5.38 -22.75 -50.40
N ASP A 87 -5.39 -23.13 -49.11
CA ASP A 87 -5.91 -24.40 -48.58
C ASP A 87 -4.91 -25.50 -48.13
N LEU A 88 -5.35 -26.21 -47.08
CA LEU A 88 -4.83 -27.43 -46.45
C LEU A 88 -3.58 -27.23 -45.56
N GLY A 89 -3.46 -27.72 -44.33
CA GLY A 89 -4.21 -28.74 -43.60
C GLY A 89 -3.21 -29.56 -42.76
N TRP A 90 -3.53 -29.74 -41.48
CA TRP A 90 -3.09 -30.85 -40.59
C TRP A 90 -1.65 -30.89 -40.03
N CYS A 91 -1.61 -30.68 -38.70
CA CYS A 91 -1.10 -31.58 -37.65
C CYS A 91 0.41 -31.80 -37.38
N LEU A 92 0.75 -31.61 -36.08
CA LEU A 92 1.50 -32.50 -35.14
C LEU A 92 2.90 -32.97 -35.56
N SER A 93 3.91 -33.21 -34.73
CA SER A 93 4.24 -33.13 -33.31
C SER A 93 5.69 -33.65 -33.22
N SER A 94 6.44 -33.18 -32.22
CA SER A 94 7.57 -33.80 -31.48
C SER A 94 8.73 -34.50 -32.22
N SER A 95 9.95 -34.32 -31.68
CA SER A 95 10.70 -35.41 -31.01
C SER A 95 11.98 -34.91 -30.34
N GLU A 96 12.24 -35.42 -29.13
CA GLU A 96 13.54 -35.51 -28.47
C GLU A 96 14.19 -36.89 -28.75
N ASP A 97 15.53 -36.90 -28.72
CA ASP A 97 16.54 -37.94 -28.37
C ASP A 97 16.33 -39.46 -28.56
N GLU A 98 17.32 -40.14 -29.17
CA GLU A 98 18.26 -41.10 -28.52
C GLU A 98 19.19 -41.86 -29.54
N LEU A 99 20.36 -42.32 -29.04
CA LEU A 99 21.49 -43.10 -29.65
C LEU A 99 21.30 -44.64 -29.48
N PRO A 100 22.28 -45.55 -29.75
CA PRO A 100 23.15 -45.91 -30.90
C PRO A 100 23.00 -47.44 -31.29
N PRO A 101 23.87 -48.15 -32.11
CA PRO A 101 25.20 -48.69 -31.66
C PRO A 101 26.32 -48.96 -32.74
N GLU A 102 27.57 -49.13 -32.25
CA GLU A 102 28.72 -50.00 -32.66
C GLU A 102 29.29 -50.15 -34.12
N LYS A 103 30.60 -49.84 -34.36
CA LYS A 103 31.79 -50.76 -34.39
C LYS A 103 33.04 -50.23 -35.18
N GLN A 104 34.22 -50.46 -34.58
CA GLN A 104 35.54 -50.86 -35.16
C GLN A 104 36.50 -49.85 -35.87
N GLN A 105 37.67 -49.60 -35.24
CA GLN A 105 39.08 -49.89 -35.65
C GLN A 105 40.14 -48.83 -35.24
N LYS A 106 41.27 -49.34 -34.68
CA LYS A 106 42.59 -48.71 -34.42
C LYS A 106 43.48 -48.80 -35.71
N PRO A 107 44.68 -48.18 -35.88
CA PRO A 107 45.70 -47.87 -34.85
C PRO A 107 46.52 -46.55 -35.01
N ALA A 108 47.53 -46.41 -34.13
CA ALA A 108 48.38 -45.26 -33.79
C ALA A 108 49.47 -44.84 -34.82
N LYS A 109 50.05 -43.64 -34.61
CA LYS A 109 51.49 -43.33 -34.76
C LYS A 109 51.92 -42.03 -34.05
N GLU A 110 53.09 -42.14 -33.39
CA GLU A 110 54.04 -41.18 -32.77
C GLU A 110 54.52 -40.07 -33.75
N ALA A 111 55.28 -38.99 -33.44
CA ALA A 111 55.96 -38.39 -32.29
C ALA A 111 56.39 -36.95 -32.68
N GLY A 112 56.79 -36.11 -31.72
CA GLY A 112 57.56 -34.89 -32.00
C GLY A 112 57.73 -33.93 -30.82
N ILE A 113 58.76 -34.17 -30.00
CA ILE A 113 59.28 -33.30 -28.92
C ILE A 113 60.21 -32.23 -29.51
N LYS A 114 60.22 -31.01 -28.95
CA LYS A 114 61.43 -30.17 -28.78
C LYS A 114 61.25 -29.11 -27.66
N GLU A 115 62.02 -29.26 -26.58
CA GLU A 115 62.50 -28.22 -25.64
C GLU A 115 63.55 -27.32 -26.35
N GLU A 116 63.93 -26.11 -25.93
CA GLU A 116 64.59 -25.72 -24.66
C GLU A 116 64.68 -24.18 -24.46
N GLN A 117 64.66 -23.77 -23.17
CA GLN A 117 65.54 -22.82 -22.41
C GLN A 117 65.90 -21.42 -22.99
N GLY A 118 66.05 -20.31 -22.25
CA GLY A 118 66.54 -20.02 -20.89
C GLY A 118 67.15 -18.57 -20.86
N PRO A 119 67.70 -18.05 -19.74
CA PRO A 119 67.42 -16.72 -19.15
C PRO A 119 68.62 -15.71 -19.29
N PRO A 120 68.86 -14.58 -18.52
CA PRO A 120 68.78 -14.38 -17.05
C PRO A 120 68.40 -12.96 -16.50
N SER A 121 68.33 -12.85 -15.17
CA SER A 121 68.27 -11.61 -14.33
C SER A 121 69.66 -11.21 -13.78
N PRO A 122 69.84 -9.99 -13.24
CA PRO A 122 70.68 -9.76 -12.03
C PRO A 122 70.05 -8.73 -11.04
N ARG A 123 69.92 -9.01 -9.73
CA ARG A 123 70.83 -8.87 -8.55
C ARG A 123 70.70 -7.56 -7.74
N ASP A 124 70.89 -7.74 -6.42
CA ASP A 124 70.58 -6.92 -5.23
C ASP A 124 71.27 -5.54 -5.06
N GLY A 125 70.64 -4.69 -4.22
CA GLY A 125 71.25 -3.54 -3.55
C GLY A 125 70.43 -3.07 -2.34
N SER A 126 71.05 -3.11 -1.15
CA SER A 126 70.50 -2.79 0.18
C SER A 126 70.40 -1.29 0.51
N GLY A 127 69.39 -0.87 1.29
CA GLY A 127 69.38 0.44 1.98
C GLY A 127 68.16 0.69 2.88
N HIS A 128 68.39 0.83 4.19
CA HIS A 128 67.42 1.16 5.25
C HIS A 128 66.66 2.50 5.05
N ARG A 129 65.35 2.54 5.35
CA ARG A 129 64.68 3.56 6.22
C ARG A 129 63.18 3.27 6.44
N SER A 130 62.75 3.61 7.65
CA SER A 130 61.47 3.48 8.40
C SER A 130 60.12 3.49 7.65
N PRO A 131 59.05 2.90 8.23
CA PRO A 131 57.70 2.89 7.64
C PRO A 131 56.85 4.09 8.10
N PRO A 132 55.84 4.48 7.31
CA PRO A 132 54.63 5.00 7.91
C PRO A 132 53.33 4.36 7.39
N ALA A 133 52.48 4.06 8.36
CA ALA A 133 51.02 4.16 8.38
C ALA A 133 50.19 3.35 7.38
N SER A 134 49.67 2.23 7.90
CA SER A 134 48.41 1.62 7.48
C SER A 134 47.24 2.61 7.66
N HIS A 135 46.65 3.07 6.56
CA HIS A 135 45.32 3.69 6.61
C HIS A 135 44.27 2.59 6.79
N GLY A 136 43.70 2.55 8.00
CA GLY A 136 42.54 1.74 8.33
C GLY A 136 41.33 2.15 7.49
N LEU A 137 40.64 1.14 6.99
CA LEU A 137 39.31 1.25 6.38
C LEU A 137 38.37 1.84 7.43
N LYS A 138 37.91 3.08 7.22
CA LYS A 138 36.78 3.63 7.94
C LYS A 138 35.52 3.04 7.34
N GLU A 139 34.76 2.36 8.20
CA GLU A 139 33.37 2.03 7.99
C GLU A 139 32.62 3.32 7.64
N GLU A 140 31.92 3.33 6.51
CA GLU A 140 30.98 4.38 6.15
C GLU A 140 29.78 4.26 7.10
N GLU A 141 29.86 4.95 8.24
CA GLU A 141 28.70 5.34 9.02
C GLU A 141 27.86 6.29 8.14
N GLU A 142 26.65 5.87 7.77
CA GLU A 142 25.61 6.75 7.23
C GLU A 142 25.25 7.81 8.29
N GLU A 143 26.03 8.89 8.35
CA GLU A 143 25.73 10.08 9.13
C GLU A 143 24.47 10.77 8.61
N HIS A 144 23.41 10.70 9.41
CA HIS A 144 22.53 11.81 9.76
C HIS A 144 22.19 12.86 8.67
N GLU A 145 21.31 12.53 7.73
CA GLU A 145 20.40 13.53 7.13
C GLU A 145 19.10 13.65 7.97
N THR A 146 19.25 14.20 9.18
CA THR A 146 18.15 14.84 9.94
C THR A 146 18.58 16.25 10.29
N SER A 147 18.86 17.05 9.28
CA SER A 147 19.16 18.47 9.42
C SER A 147 17.98 19.27 8.87
N GLY A 148 17.04 19.60 9.77
CA GLY A 148 15.92 20.53 9.57
C GLY A 148 14.54 19.84 9.61
N GLY A 149 13.65 20.05 10.57
CA GLY A 149 13.68 20.84 11.80
C GLY A 149 12.44 20.47 12.63
N GLY A 150 12.59 20.23 13.93
CA GLY A 150 11.49 19.84 14.81
C GLY A 150 10.39 20.90 14.96
N GLN A 151 10.68 22.16 14.62
CA GLN A 151 9.70 23.26 14.58
C GLN A 151 8.69 23.10 13.43
N ASP A 152 9.12 22.57 12.27
CA ASP A 152 8.32 22.50 11.04
C ASP A 152 7.22 21.43 11.13
N ILE A 153 7.43 20.39 11.94
CA ILE A 153 6.48 19.29 12.16
C ILE A 153 5.22 19.76 12.91
N TRP A 154 5.38 20.63 13.90
CA TRP A 154 4.25 21.15 14.69
C TRP A 154 3.41 22.16 13.91
N ASP A 155 4.07 23.07 13.17
CA ASP A 155 3.37 24.02 12.29
C ASP A 155 2.57 23.29 11.18
N MET A 156 3.03 22.12 10.73
CA MET A 156 2.29 21.26 9.79
C MET A 156 1.03 20.62 10.40
N LEU A 157 1.10 20.15 11.65
CA LEU A 157 -0.02 19.49 12.33
C LEU A 157 -1.14 20.48 12.70
N ASP A 158 -0.79 21.71 13.08
CA ASP A 158 -1.76 22.66 13.64
C ASP A 158 -2.42 23.60 12.61
N LYS A 159 -1.85 23.82 11.40
CA LYS A 159 -2.34 24.89 10.49
C LYS A 159 -2.42 24.61 8.98
N GLY A 160 -1.91 23.48 8.48
CA GLY A 160 -1.79 23.27 7.02
C GLY A 160 -2.78 22.30 6.36
N ASN A 161 -3.15 21.21 7.06
CA ASN A 161 -3.84 20.07 6.45
C ASN A 161 -5.04 19.59 7.28
N PRO A 162 -6.27 20.10 7.04
CA PRO A 162 -7.44 19.75 7.83
C PRO A 162 -7.86 18.27 7.68
N PHE A 163 -7.36 17.59 6.66
CA PHE A 163 -7.65 16.17 6.40
C PHE A 163 -6.64 15.23 7.06
N GLN A 164 -5.50 15.75 7.55
CA GLN A 164 -4.42 14.94 8.14
C GLN A 164 -4.00 13.74 7.27
N PHE A 165 -4.09 13.92 5.94
CA PHE A 165 -3.62 12.96 4.94
C PHE A 165 -2.25 13.38 4.42
N TYR A 166 -1.27 12.49 4.56
CA TYR A 166 0.13 12.75 4.23
C TYR A 166 0.65 11.69 3.26
N LEU A 167 1.70 12.05 2.52
CA LEU A 167 2.49 11.10 1.74
C LEU A 167 3.79 10.79 2.47
N THR A 168 4.37 9.62 2.19
CA THR A 168 5.72 9.33 2.72
C THR A 168 6.78 10.20 2.06
N ARG A 169 7.86 10.45 2.81
CA ARG A 169 9.10 11.00 2.26
C ARG A 169 9.63 10.09 1.15
N VAL A 170 10.16 10.69 0.08
CA VAL A 170 10.76 9.98 -1.06
C VAL A 170 12.19 10.47 -1.26
N SER A 171 13.15 9.55 -1.25
CA SER A 171 14.57 9.85 -1.52
C SER A 171 14.80 10.07 -3.02
N GLY A 172 15.60 11.08 -3.37
CA GLY A 172 15.97 11.37 -4.77
C GLY A 172 15.01 12.28 -5.54
N ILE A 173 14.01 12.90 -4.88
CA ILE A 173 13.19 13.97 -5.47
C ILE A 173 13.52 15.33 -4.85
N LYS A 174 13.14 16.43 -5.54
CA LYS A 174 13.41 17.79 -5.05
C LYS A 174 12.78 18.02 -3.65
N PRO A 175 13.48 18.68 -2.71
CA PRO A 175 13.02 18.86 -1.32
C PRO A 175 11.60 19.43 -1.18
N LYS A 176 11.20 20.34 -2.07
CA LYS A 176 9.84 20.92 -2.11
C LYS A 176 8.71 19.88 -2.18
N TYR A 177 8.97 18.69 -2.73
CA TYR A 177 7.98 17.61 -2.82
C TYR A 177 7.93 16.73 -1.55
N ASN A 178 8.91 16.88 -0.67
CA ASN A 178 8.94 16.29 0.67
C ASN A 178 8.55 17.30 1.77
N SER A 179 8.39 18.58 1.45
CA SER A 179 7.75 19.57 2.34
C SER A 179 6.32 19.10 2.59
N GLY A 180 5.96 18.72 3.82
CA GLY A 180 4.66 18.09 4.11
C GLY A 180 4.63 16.57 4.06
N ALA A 181 5.73 15.90 3.72
CA ALA A 181 5.80 14.45 3.71
C ALA A 181 6.34 13.91 5.04
N LEU A 182 5.93 12.70 5.42
CA LEU A 182 6.33 12.07 6.68
C LEU A 182 7.18 10.82 6.45
N HIS A 183 8.25 10.69 7.19
CA HIS A 183 8.96 9.43 7.39
C HIS A 183 8.43 8.74 8.67
N ILE A 184 8.63 7.42 8.79
CA ILE A 184 8.22 6.67 9.99
C ILE A 184 8.86 7.21 11.28
N ARG A 185 10.09 7.72 11.18
CA ARG A 185 10.79 8.37 12.31
C ARG A 185 10.09 9.64 12.78
N ASP A 186 9.43 10.36 11.88
CA ASP A 186 8.68 11.57 12.24
C ASP A 186 7.42 11.19 13.03
N ILE A 187 6.73 10.12 12.60
CA ILE A 187 5.53 9.58 13.27
C ILE A 187 5.84 9.06 14.67
N LEU A 188 6.99 8.40 14.84
CA LEU A 188 7.43 7.83 16.12
C LEU A 188 8.24 8.82 16.98
N SER A 189 8.39 10.05 16.52
CA SER A 189 9.16 11.09 17.20
C SER A 189 8.56 11.41 18.57
N PRO A 190 9.38 11.79 19.57
CA PRO A 190 8.89 12.29 20.86
C PRO A 190 7.99 13.53 20.71
N LEU A 191 8.11 14.25 19.59
CA LEU A 191 7.20 15.34 19.26
C LEU A 191 5.74 14.86 19.12
N PHE A 192 5.49 13.61 18.74
CA PHE A 192 4.11 13.13 18.59
C PHE A 192 3.45 12.71 19.91
N GLY A 193 4.25 12.56 20.97
CA GLY A 193 3.86 12.14 22.31
C GLY A 193 4.95 11.28 22.98
N THR A 194 4.87 11.17 24.30
CA THR A 194 5.80 10.36 25.11
C THR A 194 5.36 8.90 25.11
N LEU A 195 5.99 8.05 24.30
CA LEU A 195 5.49 6.69 24.02
C LEU A 195 5.54 5.78 25.26
N VAL A 196 4.39 5.15 25.54
CA VAL A 196 4.22 4.12 26.57
C VAL A 196 4.21 2.73 25.96
N SER A 197 3.44 2.51 24.90
CA SER A 197 3.29 1.21 24.23
C SER A 197 2.84 1.41 22.78
N SER A 198 3.10 0.44 21.90
CA SER A 198 2.60 0.49 20.52
C SER A 198 2.16 -0.86 19.97
N ALA A 199 1.20 -0.86 19.06
CA ALA A 199 0.85 -2.01 18.23
C ALA A 199 1.03 -1.68 16.75
N GLN A 200 1.66 -2.60 16.03
CA GLN A 200 2.04 -2.49 14.63
C GLN A 200 1.35 -3.60 13.84
N PHE A 201 0.26 -3.25 13.15
CA PHE A 201 -0.45 -4.13 12.25
C PHE A 201 0.20 -4.04 10.88
N ASN A 202 0.67 -5.16 10.33
CA ASN A 202 1.27 -5.15 9.01
C ASN A 202 1.24 -6.53 8.31
N TYR A 203 1.62 -6.52 7.04
CA TYR A 203 1.86 -7.74 6.26
C TYR A 203 3.32 -8.20 6.35
N CYS A 204 4.28 -7.27 6.29
CA CYS A 204 5.70 -7.56 6.17
C CYS A 204 6.50 -6.69 7.16
N PHE A 205 7.43 -7.34 7.87
CA PHE A 205 8.25 -6.75 8.93
C PHE A 205 9.73 -7.09 8.74
N ASP A 206 10.58 -6.07 8.81
CA ASP A 206 11.99 -6.16 9.16
C ASP A 206 12.13 -5.60 10.58
N VAL A 207 12.28 -6.48 11.57
CA VAL A 207 12.18 -6.11 12.98
C VAL A 207 13.37 -5.25 13.40
N ASP A 208 14.58 -5.59 12.95
CA ASP A 208 15.79 -4.81 13.23
C ASP A 208 15.68 -3.39 12.69
N TRP A 209 15.21 -3.25 11.43
CA TRP A 209 14.95 -1.95 10.84
C TRP A 209 13.87 -1.19 11.60
N LEU A 210 12.76 -1.85 11.96
CA LEU A 210 11.64 -1.23 12.68
C LEU A 210 12.08 -0.65 14.02
N VAL A 211 12.80 -1.41 14.84
CA VAL A 211 13.28 -0.95 16.15
C VAL A 211 14.18 0.28 16.00
N LYS A 212 15.01 0.35 14.95
CA LYS A 212 15.85 1.53 14.66
C LYS A 212 15.05 2.77 14.25
N GLN A 213 13.77 2.64 13.90
CA GLN A 213 12.91 3.78 13.60
C GLN A 213 12.34 4.44 14.86
N TYR A 214 12.22 3.70 15.96
CA TYR A 214 11.88 4.27 17.25
C TYR A 214 13.05 5.11 17.79
N PRO A 215 12.78 6.28 18.40
CA PRO A 215 13.76 7.03 19.16
C PRO A 215 14.42 6.16 20.23
N PRO A 216 15.73 6.33 20.51
CA PRO A 216 16.46 5.51 21.48
C PRO A 216 15.73 5.27 22.82
N GLU A 217 15.11 6.32 23.36
CA GLU A 217 14.33 6.35 24.60
C GLU A 217 13.05 5.50 24.56
N PHE A 218 12.53 5.21 23.36
CA PHE A 218 11.31 4.43 23.16
C PHE A 218 11.58 2.99 22.70
N ARG A 219 12.80 2.63 22.30
CA ARG A 219 13.13 1.31 21.72
C ARG A 219 12.84 0.11 22.61
N LYS A 220 12.77 0.30 23.93
CA LYS A 220 12.48 -0.75 24.91
C LYS A 220 11.02 -0.75 25.40
N LYS A 221 10.18 0.18 24.92
CA LYS A 221 8.74 0.21 25.24
C LYS A 221 8.06 -1.01 24.60
N PRO A 222 6.98 -1.55 25.18
CA PRO A 222 6.28 -2.69 24.61
C PRO A 222 5.82 -2.43 23.16
N VAL A 223 6.07 -3.39 22.28
CA VAL A 223 5.62 -3.36 20.88
C VAL A 223 4.90 -4.67 20.55
N LEU A 224 3.64 -4.57 20.10
CA LEU A 224 2.88 -5.71 19.60
C LEU A 224 2.92 -5.77 18.07
N LEU A 225 3.45 -6.83 17.48
CA LEU A 225 3.40 -7.06 16.02
C LEU A 225 2.18 -7.92 15.67
N VAL A 226 1.24 -7.37 14.90
CA VAL A 226 0.05 -8.09 14.43
C VAL A 226 0.25 -8.50 12.98
N HIS A 227 0.29 -9.81 12.72
CA HIS A 227 0.70 -10.39 11.43
C HIS A 227 -0.18 -11.57 11.01
N GLY A 228 -0.16 -11.91 9.72
CA GLY A 228 -0.88 -13.06 9.16
C GLY A 228 -0.02 -14.29 8.84
N ASP A 229 1.30 -14.22 9.07
CA ASP A 229 2.23 -15.29 8.71
C ASP A 229 1.88 -16.65 9.36
N LYS A 230 2.13 -17.73 8.62
CA LYS A 230 1.91 -19.13 9.03
C LYS A 230 3.18 -19.95 8.78
N ARG A 231 3.31 -21.10 9.45
CA ARG A 231 4.37 -22.09 9.24
C ARG A 231 5.78 -21.46 9.28
N GLU A 232 6.60 -21.67 8.25
CA GLU A 232 8.00 -21.22 8.18
C GLU A 232 8.10 -19.68 8.22
N ALA A 233 7.17 -18.99 7.56
CA ALA A 233 7.10 -17.53 7.59
C ALA A 233 6.87 -17.01 9.02
N LYS A 234 6.01 -17.69 9.79
CA LYS A 234 5.81 -17.38 11.22
C LYS A 234 7.08 -17.65 12.02
N ALA A 235 7.70 -18.81 11.86
CA ALA A 235 8.94 -19.15 12.57
C ALA A 235 10.04 -18.12 12.33
N HIS A 236 10.17 -17.64 11.09
CA HIS A 236 11.11 -16.60 10.71
C HIS A 236 10.84 -15.25 11.39
N LEU A 237 9.57 -14.81 11.44
CA LEU A 237 9.21 -13.58 12.15
C LEU A 237 9.46 -13.69 13.66
N HIS A 238 9.15 -14.84 14.26
CA HIS A 238 9.47 -15.11 15.67
C HIS A 238 10.99 -15.07 15.92
N ALA A 239 11.81 -15.59 15.00
CA ALA A 239 13.26 -15.53 15.11
C ALA A 239 13.80 -14.09 15.04
N GLN A 240 13.24 -13.25 14.16
CA GLN A 240 13.58 -11.82 14.07
C GLN A 240 13.22 -11.04 15.34
N ALA A 241 12.09 -11.37 15.98
CA ALA A 241 11.64 -10.68 17.20
C ALA A 241 12.36 -11.14 18.46
N LYS A 242 12.90 -12.37 18.47
CA LYS A 242 13.53 -13.01 19.65
C LYS A 242 14.61 -12.16 20.36
N PRO A 243 15.46 -11.38 19.67
CA PRO A 243 16.46 -10.52 20.33
C PRO A 243 15.86 -9.35 21.14
N TYR A 244 14.57 -9.07 20.98
CA TYR A 244 13.89 -7.92 21.58
C TYR A 244 12.81 -8.38 22.56
N GLU A 245 13.16 -8.44 23.84
CA GLU A 245 12.26 -8.94 24.91
C GLU A 245 10.95 -8.14 25.05
N ASN A 246 10.94 -6.89 24.62
CA ASN A 246 9.76 -6.00 24.64
C ASN A 246 8.82 -6.21 23.43
N ILE A 247 9.13 -7.11 22.51
CA ILE A 247 8.31 -7.38 21.32
C ILE A 247 7.45 -8.63 21.51
N SER A 248 6.13 -8.43 21.46
CA SER A 248 5.13 -9.49 21.45
C SER A 248 4.54 -9.67 20.04
N LEU A 249 4.02 -10.86 19.73
CA LEU A 249 3.43 -11.18 18.44
C LEU A 249 1.97 -11.64 18.58
N CYS A 250 1.10 -11.14 17.71
CA CYS A 250 -0.29 -11.56 17.57
C CYS A 250 -0.54 -12.05 16.15
N GLN A 251 -0.78 -13.36 16.02
CA GLN A 251 -1.11 -13.97 14.74
C GLN A 251 -2.61 -13.84 14.45
N ALA A 252 -2.97 -13.06 13.43
CA ALA A 252 -4.33 -12.94 12.93
C ALA A 252 -4.80 -14.25 12.28
N LYS A 253 -6.04 -14.67 12.57
CA LYS A 253 -6.62 -15.92 12.05
C LYS A 253 -7.03 -15.75 10.59
N LEU A 254 -6.48 -16.57 9.71
CA LEU A 254 -6.78 -16.56 8.26
C LEU A 254 -7.38 -17.91 7.87
N ASP A 255 -8.57 -18.21 8.37
CA ASP A 255 -9.18 -19.54 8.25
C ASP A 255 -9.76 -19.81 6.85
N ILE A 256 -10.01 -18.75 6.06
CA ILE A 256 -10.38 -18.86 4.67
C ILE A 256 -9.12 -18.88 3.79
N ALA A 257 -9.02 -19.88 2.91
CA ALA A 257 -7.88 -20.05 2.02
C ALA A 257 -7.61 -18.80 1.17
N PHE A 258 -6.33 -18.54 0.89
CA PHE A 258 -5.83 -17.39 0.13
C PHE A 258 -6.14 -16.02 0.77
N GLY A 259 -6.47 -15.99 2.07
CA GLY A 259 -6.54 -14.77 2.86
C GLY A 259 -5.17 -14.21 3.20
N THR A 260 -5.09 -12.88 3.39
CA THR A 260 -3.89 -12.16 3.82
C THR A 260 -4.23 -11.18 4.95
N HIS A 261 -3.33 -11.02 5.93
CA HIS A 261 -3.40 -9.89 6.85
C HIS A 261 -2.69 -8.69 6.20
N HIS A 262 -3.46 -7.78 5.63
CA HIS A 262 -2.92 -6.73 4.76
C HIS A 262 -3.11 -5.31 5.33
N THR A 263 -3.86 -5.18 6.43
CA THR A 263 -3.95 -3.98 7.26
C THR A 263 -2.60 -3.44 7.69
N LYS A 264 -2.51 -2.12 7.67
CA LYS A 264 -1.31 -1.33 7.98
C LYS A 264 -1.73 -0.20 8.91
N MET A 265 -1.55 -0.43 10.20
CA MET A 265 -2.04 0.46 11.25
C MET A 265 -1.05 0.50 12.41
N MET A 266 -0.88 1.68 12.99
CA MET A 266 -0.19 1.86 14.27
C MET A 266 -1.21 2.31 15.31
N LEU A 267 -1.22 1.65 16.46
CA LEU A 267 -1.82 2.17 17.69
C LEU A 267 -0.68 2.64 18.57
N LEU A 268 -0.67 3.92 18.93
CA LEU A 268 0.42 4.56 19.64
C LEU A 268 -0.14 5.14 20.94
N LEU A 269 0.12 4.46 22.05
CA LEU A 269 -0.26 4.92 23.39
C LEU A 269 0.88 5.76 23.96
N TYR A 270 0.54 6.98 24.34
CA TYR A 270 1.42 7.95 24.97
C TYR A 270 0.98 8.26 26.40
N GLU A 271 1.82 8.95 27.15
CA GLU A 271 1.44 9.52 28.45
C GLU A 271 0.32 10.57 28.28
N GLU A 272 0.33 11.30 27.18
CA GLU A 272 -0.60 12.39 26.87
C GLU A 272 -1.92 11.91 26.21
N GLY A 273 -1.99 10.64 25.78
CA GLY A 273 -3.18 10.10 25.12
C GLY A 273 -2.89 9.00 24.11
N LEU A 274 -3.80 8.81 23.16
CA LEU A 274 -3.74 7.76 22.14
C LEU A 274 -3.73 8.37 20.73
N ARG A 275 -2.96 7.78 19.82
CA ARG A 275 -3.04 8.09 18.38
C ARG A 275 -3.20 6.82 17.57
N VAL A 276 -4.00 6.93 16.51
CA VAL A 276 -4.21 5.90 15.50
C VAL A 276 -3.61 6.41 14.19
N VAL A 277 -2.79 5.57 13.56
CA VAL A 277 -2.21 5.85 12.24
C VAL A 277 -2.66 4.75 11.30
N ILE A 278 -3.35 5.08 10.21
CA ILE A 278 -3.71 4.11 9.16
C ILE A 278 -2.96 4.48 7.90
N HIS A 279 -2.15 3.56 7.36
CA HIS A 279 -1.20 3.86 6.28
C HIS A 279 -1.10 2.72 5.26
N THR A 280 -0.24 2.86 4.24
CA THR A 280 -0.11 1.86 3.15
C THR A 280 1.25 1.16 3.06
N SER A 281 2.23 1.60 3.86
CA SER A 281 3.59 1.05 3.89
C SER A 281 3.74 -0.23 4.70
N ASN A 282 4.49 -1.20 4.19
CA ASN A 282 5.05 -2.27 5.03
C ASN A 282 6.14 -1.72 5.97
N LEU A 283 6.46 -2.44 7.05
CA LEU A 283 7.50 -2.04 8.01
C LEU A 283 8.86 -2.59 7.59
N ILE A 284 9.31 -2.14 6.41
CA ILE A 284 10.64 -2.40 5.84
C ILE A 284 11.17 -1.13 5.18
N HIS A 285 12.48 -0.98 5.10
CA HIS A 285 13.13 0.20 4.49
C HIS A 285 12.57 0.56 3.10
N ALA A 286 12.48 -0.43 2.19
CA ALA A 286 12.12 -0.18 0.80
C ALA A 286 10.73 0.45 0.62
N ASP A 287 9.80 0.20 1.54
CA ASP A 287 8.45 0.77 1.46
C ASP A 287 8.39 2.24 1.91
N TRP A 288 9.42 2.75 2.58
CA TRP A 288 9.53 4.15 3.05
C TRP A 288 10.63 4.95 2.32
N HIS A 289 11.29 4.34 1.33
CA HIS A 289 12.44 4.93 0.64
C HIS A 289 12.04 5.70 -0.62
N GLN A 290 11.54 5.00 -1.66
CA GLN A 290 11.32 5.58 -3.00
C GLN A 290 9.92 5.30 -3.58
N LYS A 291 8.96 4.94 -2.72
CA LYS A 291 7.58 4.64 -3.10
C LYS A 291 6.63 5.78 -2.74
N THR A 292 5.53 5.87 -3.48
CA THR A 292 4.39 6.70 -3.07
C THR A 292 3.49 5.89 -2.14
N GLN A 293 3.40 6.32 -0.89
CA GLN A 293 2.55 5.73 0.16
C GLN A 293 1.65 6.82 0.77
N GLY A 294 0.51 6.42 1.32
CA GLY A 294 -0.41 7.29 2.03
C GLY A 294 -0.42 7.01 3.52
N ILE A 295 -0.66 8.06 4.30
CA ILE A 295 -0.78 8.04 5.76
C ILE A 295 -1.98 8.90 6.14
N TRP A 296 -2.86 8.37 6.96
CA TRP A 296 -3.79 9.18 7.75
C TRP A 296 -3.33 9.17 9.21
N LEU A 297 -3.21 10.37 9.78
CA LEU A 297 -2.90 10.58 11.19
C LEU A 297 -4.15 11.04 11.93
N SER A 298 -4.52 10.33 13.00
CA SER A 298 -5.55 10.81 13.88
C SER A 298 -5.11 12.05 14.69
N PRO A 299 -6.06 12.83 15.23
CA PRO A 299 -5.80 13.70 16.38
C PRO A 299 -5.15 12.94 17.55
N LEU A 300 -4.62 13.68 18.53
CA LEU A 300 -4.24 13.11 19.81
C LEU A 300 -5.49 12.92 20.66
N TYR A 301 -5.92 11.68 20.85
CA TYR A 301 -7.09 11.34 21.63
C TYR A 301 -6.77 11.39 23.11
N GLN A 302 -7.49 12.23 23.84
CA GLN A 302 -7.29 12.42 25.27
C GLN A 302 -7.90 11.25 26.05
N ARG A 303 -7.30 10.91 27.20
CA ARG A 303 -7.90 9.92 28.10
C ARG A 303 -9.19 10.48 28.71
N ILE A 304 -10.23 9.66 28.79
CA ILE A 304 -11.49 10.00 29.42
C ILE A 304 -11.27 10.08 30.94
N VAL A 305 -11.73 11.16 31.56
CA VAL A 305 -11.63 11.33 33.02
C VAL A 305 -12.49 10.27 33.71
N PRO A 306 -11.94 9.50 34.68
CA PRO A 306 -12.71 8.50 35.43
C PRO A 306 -13.96 9.11 36.07
N GLY A 307 -15.11 8.44 35.89
CA GLY A 307 -16.41 8.92 36.38
C GLY A 307 -17.15 9.88 35.45
N SER A 308 -16.55 10.31 34.33
CA SER A 308 -17.29 11.02 33.29
C SER A 308 -18.11 10.04 32.42
N HIS A 309 -19.40 10.33 32.22
CA HIS A 309 -20.30 9.50 31.40
C HIS A 309 -20.23 9.85 29.90
N ARG A 310 -19.05 10.19 29.36
CA ARG A 310 -18.88 10.50 27.94
C ARG A 310 -18.57 9.22 27.18
N SER A 311 -19.25 9.00 26.04
CA SER A 311 -18.94 7.85 25.16
C SER A 311 -17.54 7.95 24.54
N GLY A 312 -17.05 9.17 24.33
CA GLY A 312 -15.85 9.44 23.54
C GLY A 312 -16.01 9.06 22.07
N GLU A 313 -17.26 9.02 21.57
CA GLU A 313 -17.58 8.64 20.20
C GLU A 313 -17.67 9.86 19.29
N SER A 314 -17.26 9.67 18.03
CA SER A 314 -17.29 10.67 16.96
C SER A 314 -18.61 10.63 16.18
N ALA A 315 -18.91 11.71 15.44
CA ALA A 315 -20.04 11.74 14.51
C ALA A 315 -19.94 10.69 13.39
N THR A 316 -18.75 10.10 13.18
CA THR A 316 -18.47 9.11 12.15
C THR A 316 -18.51 7.66 12.66
N HIS A 317 -18.83 7.45 13.95
CA HIS A 317 -18.80 6.15 14.63
C HIS A 317 -17.43 5.45 14.63
N PHE A 318 -16.34 6.20 14.42
CA PHE A 318 -15.01 5.65 14.29
C PHE A 318 -14.56 4.82 15.50
N LYS A 319 -14.92 5.20 16.74
CA LYS A 319 -14.50 4.47 17.94
C LYS A 319 -15.14 3.09 17.99
N ALA A 320 -16.46 3.02 17.84
CA ALA A 320 -17.19 1.75 17.79
C ALA A 320 -16.75 0.87 16.61
N ASP A 321 -16.53 1.46 15.44
CA ASP A 321 -16.09 0.72 14.26
C ASP A 321 -14.67 0.16 14.42
N LEU A 322 -13.75 0.92 15.03
CA LEU A 322 -12.38 0.44 15.33
C LEU A 322 -12.40 -0.69 16.36
N ILE A 323 -13.21 -0.56 17.41
CA ILE A 323 -13.40 -1.64 18.41
C ILE A 323 -13.98 -2.89 17.75
N SER A 324 -14.98 -2.74 16.88
CA SER A 324 -15.57 -3.84 16.11
C SER A 324 -14.53 -4.54 15.22
N TYR A 325 -13.70 -3.75 14.52
CA TYR A 325 -12.60 -4.25 13.71
C TYR A 325 -11.59 -5.07 14.51
N LEU A 326 -11.14 -4.56 15.66
CA LEU A 326 -10.20 -5.27 16.53
C LEU A 326 -10.82 -6.52 17.16
N SER A 327 -12.11 -6.45 17.52
CA SER A 327 -12.84 -7.58 18.11
C SER A 327 -12.93 -8.78 17.16
N ALA A 328 -13.00 -8.53 15.85
CA ALA A 328 -13.06 -9.57 14.83
C ALA A 328 -11.80 -10.46 14.75
N TYR A 329 -10.67 -10.05 15.33
CA TYR A 329 -9.48 -10.90 15.44
C TYR A 329 -9.65 -12.01 16.48
N ASN A 330 -10.52 -11.80 17.48
CA ASN A 330 -10.71 -12.71 18.61
C ASN A 330 -9.37 -13.13 19.26
N ALA A 331 -8.56 -12.13 19.62
CA ALA A 331 -7.21 -12.28 20.15
C ALA A 331 -7.05 -11.50 21.47
N ALA A 332 -6.56 -12.16 22.51
CA ALA A 332 -6.41 -11.58 23.85
C ALA A 332 -5.50 -10.33 23.85
N ALA A 333 -4.38 -10.36 23.12
CA ALA A 333 -3.49 -9.21 23.00
C ALA A 333 -4.17 -7.96 22.42
N LEU A 334 -5.21 -8.13 21.60
CA LEU A 334 -5.99 -7.01 21.05
C LEU A 334 -7.11 -6.55 21.97
N LYS A 335 -7.53 -7.38 22.94
CA LYS A 335 -8.49 -6.98 23.97
C LYS A 335 -7.91 -5.86 24.85
N GLU A 336 -6.63 -5.92 25.19
CA GLU A 336 -5.93 -4.86 25.92
C GLU A 336 -5.95 -3.52 25.16
N TRP A 337 -5.77 -3.57 23.84
CA TRP A 337 -5.88 -2.38 22.98
C TRP A 337 -7.31 -1.88 22.84
N ILE A 338 -8.30 -2.78 22.80
CA ILE A 338 -9.72 -2.41 22.83
C ILE A 338 -10.04 -1.67 24.13
N ASP A 339 -9.57 -2.17 25.28
CA ASP A 339 -9.78 -1.54 26.58
C ASP A 339 -9.10 -0.17 26.64
N THR A 340 -7.87 -0.08 26.13
CA THR A 340 -7.18 1.21 25.96
C THR A 340 -8.01 2.18 25.12
N ILE A 341 -8.54 1.76 23.97
CA ILE A 341 -9.39 2.63 23.11
C ILE A 341 -10.68 3.04 23.83
N GLN A 342 -11.29 2.14 24.60
CA GLN A 342 -12.50 2.45 25.37
C GLN A 342 -12.26 3.59 26.37
N GLU A 343 -11.07 3.65 26.96
CA GLU A 343 -10.66 4.70 27.91
C GLU A 343 -10.32 6.05 27.26
N HIS A 344 -10.31 6.19 25.94
CA HIS A 344 -9.95 7.44 25.25
C HIS A 344 -11.12 8.09 24.50
N ASP A 345 -11.09 9.42 24.41
CA ASP A 345 -12.06 10.24 23.70
C ASP A 345 -11.64 10.40 22.24
N LEU A 346 -12.36 9.73 21.33
CA LEU A 346 -12.12 9.74 19.89
C LEU A 346 -13.11 10.66 19.15
N SER A 347 -13.83 11.54 19.87
CA SER A 347 -14.93 12.33 19.31
C SER A 347 -14.54 13.27 18.16
N GLU A 348 -13.30 13.76 18.15
CA GLU A 348 -12.76 14.64 17.10
C GLU A 348 -12.49 13.92 15.76
N THR A 349 -12.78 12.62 15.65
CA THR A 349 -12.55 11.88 14.41
C THR A 349 -13.54 12.27 13.30
N ASN A 350 -13.02 12.81 12.20
CA ASN A 350 -13.79 13.29 11.06
C ASN A 350 -13.73 12.37 9.82
N VAL A 351 -13.26 11.13 9.97
CA VAL A 351 -13.21 10.12 8.90
C VAL A 351 -13.98 8.87 9.29
N TYR A 352 -14.56 8.18 8.31
CA TYR A 352 -15.24 6.90 8.55
C TYR A 352 -14.27 5.73 8.36
N LEU A 353 -14.35 4.74 9.24
CA LEU A 353 -13.57 3.51 9.11
C LEU A 353 -14.22 2.57 8.08
N ILE A 354 -13.40 2.02 7.18
CA ILE A 354 -13.77 0.93 6.27
C ILE A 354 -12.78 -0.21 6.49
N GLY A 355 -13.23 -1.24 7.19
CA GLY A 355 -12.48 -2.48 7.40
C GLY A 355 -12.94 -3.61 6.49
N SER A 356 -12.07 -4.60 6.34
CA SER A 356 -12.43 -5.93 5.87
C SER A 356 -11.85 -6.94 6.85
N THR A 357 -12.63 -7.96 7.20
CA THR A 357 -12.20 -9.07 8.06
C THR A 357 -12.59 -10.39 7.39
N PRO A 358 -11.79 -11.47 7.51
CA PRO A 358 -12.12 -12.74 6.90
C PRO A 358 -13.42 -13.31 7.46
N GLY A 359 -14.35 -13.70 6.59
CA GLY A 359 -15.63 -14.22 7.02
C GLY A 359 -16.65 -14.36 5.90
N ARG A 360 -17.82 -14.88 6.27
CA ARG A 360 -19.02 -14.99 5.43
C ARG A 360 -20.15 -14.29 6.16
N PHE A 361 -20.52 -13.12 5.67
CA PHE A 361 -21.46 -12.21 6.34
C PHE A 361 -22.83 -12.28 5.67
N GLN A 362 -23.89 -12.36 6.45
CA GLN A 362 -25.28 -12.44 5.98
C GLN A 362 -26.14 -11.38 6.68
N GLY A 363 -27.31 -11.08 6.11
CA GLY A 363 -28.20 -10.05 6.63
C GLY A 363 -27.50 -8.69 6.78
N ASP A 364 -27.77 -8.01 7.89
CA ASP A 364 -27.20 -6.68 8.19
C ASP A 364 -25.68 -6.70 8.38
N GLN A 365 -25.09 -7.86 8.69
CA GLN A 365 -23.63 -7.98 8.86
C GLN A 365 -22.86 -7.77 7.55
N LYS A 366 -23.51 -7.91 6.39
CA LYS A 366 -22.88 -7.59 5.10
C LYS A 366 -22.37 -6.16 5.05
N ASP A 367 -23.08 -5.23 5.70
CA ASP A 367 -22.76 -3.82 5.68
C ASP A 367 -21.63 -3.42 6.65
N ASN A 368 -21.10 -4.37 7.41
CA ASN A 368 -19.99 -4.11 8.34
C ASN A 368 -18.64 -4.02 7.64
N TRP A 369 -18.47 -4.69 6.48
CA TRP A 369 -17.16 -4.90 5.88
C TRP A 369 -17.12 -4.68 4.36
N GLY A 370 -15.90 -4.49 3.85
CA GLY A 370 -15.60 -4.51 2.42
C GLY A 370 -16.38 -3.47 1.61
N HIS A 371 -16.78 -3.84 0.40
CA HIS A 371 -17.43 -2.90 -0.51
C HIS A 371 -18.88 -2.57 -0.10
N PHE A 372 -19.53 -3.45 0.68
CA PHE A 372 -20.85 -3.18 1.26
C PHE A 372 -20.78 -2.13 2.38
N ARG A 373 -19.72 -2.14 3.20
CA ARG A 373 -19.47 -1.06 4.16
C ARG A 373 -19.34 0.30 3.48
N LEU A 374 -18.55 0.37 2.39
CA LEU A 374 -18.45 1.59 1.59
C LEU A 374 -19.84 2.00 1.05
N ARG A 375 -20.58 1.05 0.46
CA ARG A 375 -21.92 1.29 -0.09
C ARG A 375 -22.87 1.88 0.96
N LYS A 376 -22.92 1.32 2.17
CA LYS A 376 -23.75 1.80 3.28
C LYS A 376 -23.38 3.24 3.66
N LEU A 377 -22.09 3.50 3.87
CA LEU A 377 -21.61 4.83 4.24
C LEU A 377 -21.95 5.89 3.17
N LEU A 378 -21.76 5.56 1.89
CA LEU A 378 -22.12 6.45 0.78
C LEU A 378 -23.62 6.66 0.64
N LYS A 379 -24.44 5.64 0.93
CA LYS A 379 -25.90 5.75 0.92
C LYS A 379 -26.41 6.64 2.06
N GLU A 380 -25.83 6.51 3.25
CA GLU A 380 -26.29 7.19 4.46
C GLU A 380 -25.76 8.62 4.59
N ASN A 381 -24.51 8.85 4.20
CA ASN A 381 -23.78 10.09 4.45
C ASN A 381 -23.33 10.79 3.15
N GLY A 382 -23.50 10.16 1.99
CA GLY A 382 -23.21 10.78 0.71
C GLY A 382 -24.30 11.77 0.29
N SER A 383 -23.90 12.90 -0.27
CA SER A 383 -24.83 13.87 -0.85
C SER A 383 -25.28 13.44 -2.24
N SER A 384 -26.56 13.66 -2.57
CA SER A 384 -27.04 13.50 -3.94
C SER A 384 -26.42 14.58 -4.83
N ILE A 385 -25.88 14.18 -5.97
CA ILE A 385 -25.20 15.08 -6.92
C ILE A 385 -26.00 15.10 -8.22
N PRO A 386 -26.32 16.28 -8.78
CA PRO A 386 -26.92 16.38 -10.11
C PRO A 386 -26.03 15.72 -11.17
N LYS A 387 -26.63 14.94 -12.06
CA LYS A 387 -25.91 14.19 -13.12
C LYS A 387 -24.81 13.28 -12.58
N ALA A 388 -25.06 12.61 -11.45
CA ALA A 388 -24.11 11.69 -10.81
C ALA A 388 -23.57 10.60 -11.76
N GLU A 389 -24.32 10.23 -12.81
CA GLU A 389 -23.89 9.31 -13.87
C GLU A 389 -22.64 9.80 -14.62
N SER A 390 -22.43 11.11 -14.72
CA SER A 390 -21.27 11.71 -15.38
C SER A 390 -20.02 11.77 -14.49
N TRP A 391 -20.18 11.59 -13.18
CA TRP A 391 -19.06 11.61 -12.22
C TRP A 391 -18.37 10.26 -12.25
N PRO A 392 -17.13 10.14 -12.76
CA PRO A 392 -16.47 8.85 -12.88
C PRO A 392 -16.08 8.30 -11.51
N VAL A 393 -15.78 7.01 -11.47
CA VAL A 393 -15.08 6.36 -10.34
C VAL A 393 -13.62 6.18 -10.74
N VAL A 394 -12.71 6.54 -9.82
CA VAL A 394 -11.28 6.26 -9.98
C VAL A 394 -10.85 5.28 -8.90
N GLY A 395 -10.25 4.17 -9.30
CA GLY A 395 -9.56 3.24 -8.42
C GLY A 395 -8.08 3.18 -8.74
N GLN A 396 -7.22 3.28 -7.74
CA GLN A 396 -5.77 3.20 -7.87
C GLN A 396 -5.26 2.17 -6.86
N PHE A 397 -4.42 1.24 -7.33
CA PHE A 397 -3.94 0.13 -6.51
C PHE A 397 -2.55 -0.34 -6.94
N SER A 398 -1.96 -1.23 -6.14
CA SER A 398 -0.62 -1.78 -6.40
C SER A 398 -0.65 -3.27 -6.74
N SER A 399 -1.81 -3.92 -6.66
CA SER A 399 -1.98 -5.35 -6.98
C SER A 399 -3.38 -5.62 -7.52
N ILE A 400 -3.52 -6.74 -8.23
CA ILE A 400 -4.74 -7.12 -8.95
C ILE A 400 -5.02 -8.59 -8.71
N GLY A 401 -6.24 -8.89 -8.24
CA GLY A 401 -6.75 -10.25 -8.10
C GLY A 401 -7.48 -10.75 -9.35
N SER A 402 -7.89 -12.02 -9.32
CA SER A 402 -8.79 -12.57 -10.34
C SER A 402 -10.19 -11.99 -10.18
N MET A 403 -10.75 -11.40 -11.23
CA MET A 403 -12.07 -10.74 -11.21
C MET A 403 -13.16 -11.58 -11.87
N GLY A 404 -12.79 -12.43 -12.84
CA GLY A 404 -13.72 -13.28 -13.59
C GLY A 404 -13.45 -13.17 -15.09
N ALA A 405 -14.24 -13.91 -15.86
CA ALA A 405 -14.09 -13.99 -17.32
C ALA A 405 -14.43 -12.68 -18.04
N ASP A 406 -15.25 -11.81 -17.42
CA ASP A 406 -15.70 -10.54 -17.98
C ASP A 406 -16.05 -9.53 -16.86
N GLU A 407 -16.31 -8.28 -17.24
CA GLU A 407 -16.62 -7.17 -16.32
C GLU A 407 -17.89 -7.37 -15.48
N SER A 408 -18.85 -8.16 -15.98
CA SER A 408 -20.14 -8.40 -15.33
C SER A 408 -20.04 -9.38 -14.15
N LYS A 409 -18.93 -10.12 -14.02
CA LYS A 409 -18.78 -11.14 -12.97
C LYS A 409 -18.59 -10.58 -11.57
N TRP A 410 -17.99 -9.41 -11.43
CA TRP A 410 -17.75 -8.78 -10.13
C TRP A 410 -17.45 -7.29 -10.24
N LEU A 411 -16.57 -6.91 -11.18
CA LEU A 411 -16.06 -5.54 -11.27
C LEU A 411 -17.17 -4.52 -11.48
N CYS A 412 -18.03 -4.73 -12.49
CA CYS A 412 -19.10 -3.80 -12.84
C CYS A 412 -20.42 -4.12 -12.16
N SER A 413 -20.67 -5.36 -11.74
CA SER A 413 -21.94 -5.80 -11.15
C SER A 413 -22.05 -5.60 -9.64
N GLU A 414 -20.94 -5.66 -8.91
CA GLU A 414 -20.95 -5.62 -7.43
C GLU A 414 -20.07 -4.49 -6.90
N PHE A 415 -18.82 -4.48 -7.36
CA PHE A 415 -17.80 -3.55 -6.88
C PHE A 415 -18.14 -2.13 -7.33
N LYS A 416 -18.22 -1.88 -8.64
CA LYS A 416 -18.58 -0.58 -9.21
C LYS A 416 -19.93 -0.07 -8.69
N GLU A 417 -20.95 -0.93 -8.62
CA GLU A 417 -22.27 -0.57 -8.06
C GLU A 417 -22.18 -0.03 -6.62
N SER A 418 -21.24 -0.54 -5.82
CA SER A 418 -20.99 -0.02 -4.48
C SER A 418 -20.32 1.35 -4.49
N LEU A 419 -19.34 1.55 -5.38
CA LEU A 419 -18.57 2.79 -5.48
C LEU A 419 -19.39 3.93 -6.12
N VAL A 420 -20.40 3.62 -6.94
CA VAL A 420 -21.23 4.65 -7.58
C VAL A 420 -22.35 5.19 -6.67
N THR A 421 -22.66 4.49 -5.59
CA THR A 421 -23.74 4.85 -4.65
C THR A 421 -23.50 6.26 -4.08
N LEU A 422 -24.55 7.10 -4.05
CA LEU A 422 -24.51 8.45 -3.46
C LEU A 422 -25.90 8.82 -2.89
N GLY A 423 -26.06 8.77 -1.58
CA GLY A 423 -27.33 9.10 -0.92
C GLY A 423 -28.42 8.03 -1.06
N LYS A 424 -29.55 8.24 -0.37
CA LYS A 424 -30.64 7.25 -0.22
C LYS A 424 -31.49 7.05 -1.48
N GLU A 425 -31.58 8.06 -2.34
CA GLU A 425 -32.46 8.08 -3.52
C GLU A 425 -31.72 7.80 -4.84
N SER A 426 -30.39 7.63 -4.81
CA SER A 426 -29.64 7.38 -6.03
C SER A 426 -30.04 6.03 -6.64
N ARG A 427 -30.67 6.11 -7.82
CA ARG A 427 -30.95 5.00 -8.73
C ARG A 427 -29.95 4.96 -9.88
N THR A 428 -28.81 5.65 -9.76
CA THR A 428 -27.82 5.75 -10.84
C THR A 428 -27.33 4.34 -11.19
N PRO A 429 -27.68 3.77 -12.36
CA PRO A 429 -27.18 2.46 -12.74
C PRO A 429 -25.68 2.58 -12.95
N GLY A 430 -24.86 1.80 -12.23
CA GLY A 430 -23.41 1.90 -12.36
C GLY A 430 -22.90 1.63 -13.76
N GLY A 431 -23.68 0.95 -14.62
CA GLY A 431 -23.39 0.77 -16.05
C GLY A 431 -23.06 2.06 -16.82
N ALA A 432 -23.69 3.20 -16.48
CA ALA A 432 -23.49 4.47 -17.19
C ALA A 432 -22.27 5.28 -16.71
N VAL A 433 -21.69 4.93 -15.56
CA VAL A 433 -20.62 5.72 -14.92
C VAL A 433 -19.25 5.32 -15.48
N PRO A 434 -18.37 6.25 -15.91
CA PRO A 434 -17.02 5.87 -16.33
C PRO A 434 -16.18 5.33 -15.16
N LEU A 435 -15.36 4.32 -15.44
CA LEU A 435 -14.45 3.72 -14.46
C LEU A 435 -13.01 3.86 -14.96
N HIS A 436 -12.16 4.52 -14.18
CA HIS A 436 -10.73 4.65 -14.47
C HIS A 436 -9.93 3.88 -13.43
N LEU A 437 -9.11 2.94 -13.88
CA LEU A 437 -8.25 2.13 -13.02
C LEU A 437 -6.79 2.53 -13.22
N ILE A 438 -6.14 3.07 -12.20
CA ILE A 438 -4.73 3.48 -12.28
C ILE A 438 -3.86 2.35 -11.75
N TYR A 439 -3.02 1.80 -12.62
CA TYR A 439 -2.02 0.79 -12.30
C TYR A 439 -0.75 1.05 -13.13
N PRO A 440 0.47 0.94 -12.55
CA PRO A 440 1.70 1.25 -13.27
C PRO A 440 1.89 0.36 -14.51
N SER A 441 2.19 1.00 -15.64
CA SER A 441 2.64 0.29 -16.84
C SER A 441 4.06 -0.25 -16.68
N VAL A 442 4.46 -1.17 -17.56
CA VAL A 442 5.86 -1.64 -17.65
C VAL A 442 6.82 -0.46 -17.77
N GLU A 443 6.47 0.52 -18.59
CA GLU A 443 7.30 1.72 -18.80
C GLU A 443 7.39 2.58 -17.54
N ASN A 444 6.28 2.76 -16.80
CA ASN A 444 6.31 3.47 -15.52
C ASN A 444 7.30 2.83 -14.54
N VAL A 445 7.33 1.49 -14.46
CA VAL A 445 8.23 0.76 -13.57
C VAL A 445 9.67 0.86 -14.06
N ARG A 446 9.91 0.65 -15.37
CA ARG A 446 11.24 0.71 -15.98
C ARG A 446 11.92 2.05 -15.72
N THR A 447 11.19 3.16 -15.85
CA THR A 447 11.71 4.52 -15.64
C THR A 447 11.48 5.05 -14.22
N SER A 448 11.12 4.18 -13.26
CA SER A 448 10.97 4.58 -11.86
C SER A 448 12.32 4.80 -11.17
N LEU A 449 12.31 5.45 -10.01
CA LEU A 449 13.51 5.65 -9.18
C LEU A 449 14.18 4.32 -8.80
N GLU A 450 13.39 3.28 -8.57
CA GLU A 450 13.89 1.95 -8.21
C GLU A 450 14.15 1.05 -9.43
N GLY A 451 13.73 1.46 -10.63
CA GLY A 451 13.69 0.62 -11.83
C GLY A 451 12.79 -0.62 -11.67
N TYR A 452 13.12 -1.71 -12.36
CA TYR A 452 12.38 -2.98 -12.29
C TYR A 452 12.17 -3.55 -10.87
N PRO A 453 13.11 -3.40 -9.90
CA PRO A 453 12.86 -3.76 -8.51
C PRO A 453 11.56 -3.22 -7.89
N ALA A 454 11.06 -2.05 -8.31
CA ALA A 454 9.74 -1.57 -7.86
C ALA A 454 8.60 -2.55 -8.18
N GLY A 455 8.72 -3.30 -9.28
CA GLY A 455 7.76 -4.32 -9.71
C GLY A 455 7.58 -5.46 -8.71
N GLY A 456 8.57 -5.72 -7.83
CA GLY A 456 8.41 -6.67 -6.73
C GLY A 456 7.26 -6.29 -5.78
N SER A 457 7.00 -4.99 -5.63
CA SER A 457 5.91 -4.43 -4.83
C SER A 457 4.61 -4.21 -5.62
N LEU A 458 4.57 -4.64 -6.88
CA LEU A 458 3.41 -4.51 -7.77
C LEU A 458 2.87 -5.89 -8.22
N PRO A 459 2.46 -6.77 -7.29
CA PRO A 459 2.14 -8.15 -7.63
C PRO A 459 0.87 -8.23 -8.50
N TYR A 460 1.06 -8.54 -9.78
CA TYR A 460 0.03 -8.98 -10.72
C TYR A 460 0.62 -10.12 -11.55
N SER A 461 0.22 -11.36 -11.24
CA SER A 461 0.80 -12.54 -11.86
C SER A 461 0.28 -12.74 -13.28
N ILE A 462 1.15 -13.24 -14.17
CA ILE A 462 0.78 -13.53 -15.56
C ILE A 462 -0.39 -14.51 -15.64
N GLN A 463 -0.41 -15.53 -14.77
CA GLN A 463 -1.49 -16.51 -14.68
C GLN A 463 -2.84 -15.91 -14.30
N THR A 464 -2.84 -14.77 -13.61
CA THR A 464 -4.07 -14.01 -13.33
C THR A 464 -4.41 -13.09 -14.49
N ALA A 465 -3.42 -12.39 -15.03
CA ALA A 465 -3.61 -11.39 -16.08
C ALA A 465 -4.17 -11.97 -17.38
N GLU A 466 -3.66 -13.14 -17.82
CA GLU A 466 -4.10 -13.82 -19.04
C GLU A 466 -5.58 -14.24 -19.00
N LYS A 467 -6.14 -14.45 -17.81
CA LYS A 467 -7.55 -14.84 -17.62
C LYS A 467 -8.52 -13.66 -17.72
N GLN A 468 -8.03 -12.43 -17.80
CA GLN A 468 -8.85 -11.21 -17.72
C GLN A 468 -8.25 -10.04 -18.51
N THR A 469 -7.84 -10.28 -19.76
CA THR A 469 -7.29 -9.23 -20.64
C THR A 469 -8.27 -8.08 -20.91
N TRP A 470 -9.59 -8.35 -20.85
CA TRP A 470 -10.66 -7.35 -20.94
C TRP A 470 -10.47 -6.19 -19.95
N LEU A 471 -9.89 -6.48 -18.77
CA LEU A 471 -9.67 -5.50 -17.70
C LEU A 471 -8.67 -4.41 -18.11
N HIS A 472 -7.69 -4.75 -18.97
CA HIS A 472 -6.58 -3.85 -19.28
C HIS A 472 -7.04 -2.62 -20.06
N SER A 473 -8.21 -2.68 -20.71
CA SER A 473 -8.85 -1.53 -21.36
C SER A 473 -9.23 -0.40 -20.40
N TYR A 474 -9.40 -0.71 -19.10
CA TYR A 474 -9.67 0.26 -18.05
C TYR A 474 -8.39 0.90 -17.48
N PHE A 475 -7.20 0.41 -17.83
CA PHE A 475 -5.96 0.83 -17.20
C PHE A 475 -5.46 2.18 -17.70
N HIS A 476 -5.10 3.01 -16.74
CA HIS A 476 -4.49 4.32 -16.92
C HIS A 476 -3.10 4.32 -16.27
N LYS A 477 -2.16 5.04 -16.89
CA LYS A 477 -0.78 5.13 -16.42
C LYS A 477 -0.70 5.77 -15.04
N TRP A 478 0.29 5.38 -14.25
CA TRP A 478 0.70 6.15 -13.08
C TRP A 478 1.31 7.49 -13.51
N SER A 479 0.79 8.59 -12.98
CA SER A 479 1.33 9.93 -13.13
C SER A 479 1.00 10.74 -11.89
N ALA A 480 2.01 11.36 -11.29
CA ALA A 480 1.87 12.13 -10.06
C ALA A 480 2.76 13.39 -10.12
N ALA A 481 2.70 14.11 -11.23
CA ALA A 481 3.48 15.32 -11.45
C ALA A 481 3.18 16.39 -10.38
N THR A 482 1.91 16.50 -9.95
CA THR A 482 1.46 17.41 -8.89
C THR A 482 2.27 17.28 -7.60
N SER A 483 2.64 16.06 -7.22
CA SER A 483 3.41 15.77 -6.01
C SER A 483 4.86 15.37 -6.29
N GLY A 484 5.34 15.54 -7.53
CA GLY A 484 6.70 15.19 -7.95
C GLY A 484 7.02 13.69 -7.90
N ARG A 485 6.00 12.83 -7.97
CA ARG A 485 6.08 11.39 -7.64
C ARG A 485 5.80 10.46 -8.82
N SER A 486 5.80 10.95 -10.06
CA SER A 486 5.60 10.10 -11.25
C SER A 486 6.61 8.94 -11.35
N ASN A 487 7.82 9.11 -10.83
CA ASN A 487 8.86 8.07 -10.80
C ASN A 487 8.94 7.31 -9.46
N ALA A 488 8.14 7.69 -8.46
CA ALA A 488 8.03 6.97 -7.19
C ALA A 488 6.82 6.03 -7.25
N MET A 489 7.05 4.74 -7.52
CA MET A 489 5.96 3.80 -7.81
C MET A 489 4.93 3.72 -6.67
N PRO A 490 3.63 3.63 -7.01
CA PRO A 490 2.58 3.63 -6.02
C PRO A 490 2.52 2.28 -5.29
N HIS A 491 2.62 2.34 -3.98
CA HIS A 491 2.17 1.28 -3.08
C HIS A 491 1.00 1.75 -2.21
N ILE A 492 0.63 3.03 -2.27
CA ILE A 492 -0.68 3.54 -1.86
C ILE A 492 -1.81 2.90 -2.68
N LYS A 493 -3.00 2.79 -2.08
CA LYS A 493 -4.25 2.44 -2.75
C LYS A 493 -5.28 3.50 -2.42
N THR A 494 -5.90 4.07 -3.44
CA THR A 494 -6.92 5.10 -3.29
C THR A 494 -8.12 4.84 -4.18
N TYR A 495 -9.28 5.23 -3.69
CA TYR A 495 -10.53 5.20 -4.45
C TYR A 495 -11.21 6.55 -4.26
N MET A 496 -11.79 7.10 -5.33
CA MET A 496 -12.45 8.40 -5.27
C MET A 496 -13.51 8.55 -6.37
N ARG A 497 -14.34 9.58 -6.21
CA ARG A 497 -15.41 9.93 -7.15
C ARG A 497 -15.29 11.38 -7.61
N PRO A 498 -14.45 11.68 -8.61
CA PRO A 498 -14.27 13.04 -9.08
C PRO A 498 -15.47 13.54 -9.90
N SER A 499 -15.55 14.87 -10.05
CA SER A 499 -16.43 15.53 -11.01
C SER A 499 -15.98 15.23 -12.45
N PRO A 500 -16.84 15.43 -13.46
CA PRO A 500 -16.51 15.12 -14.86
C PRO A 500 -15.25 15.84 -15.39
N ASP A 501 -14.94 17.01 -14.84
CA ASP A 501 -13.78 17.84 -15.16
C ASP A 501 -12.60 17.64 -14.18
N PHE A 502 -12.72 16.70 -13.23
CA PHE A 502 -11.75 16.39 -12.18
C PHE A 502 -11.37 17.57 -11.26
N SER A 503 -12.20 18.62 -11.18
CA SER A 503 -11.97 19.77 -10.30
C SER A 503 -12.45 19.56 -8.86
N GLN A 504 -13.37 18.63 -8.64
CA GLN A 504 -13.96 18.31 -7.33
C GLN A 504 -14.00 16.79 -7.11
N ILE A 505 -14.18 16.37 -5.86
CA ILE A 505 -14.38 14.97 -5.48
C ILE A 505 -15.56 14.85 -4.50
N ALA A 506 -16.43 13.86 -4.73
CA ALA A 506 -17.56 13.57 -3.85
C ALA A 506 -17.14 12.80 -2.59
N TRP A 507 -16.06 12.02 -2.70
CA TRP A 507 -15.44 11.29 -1.60
C TRP A 507 -14.04 10.82 -1.99
N PHE A 508 -13.22 10.55 -0.98
CA PHE A 508 -11.88 9.98 -1.13
C PHE A 508 -11.65 8.89 -0.08
N LEU A 509 -11.05 7.78 -0.48
CA LEU A 509 -10.68 6.67 0.39
C LEU A 509 -9.21 6.36 0.18
N VAL A 510 -8.45 6.28 1.27
CA VAL A 510 -7.11 5.65 1.31
C VAL A 510 -7.20 4.37 2.12
N THR A 511 -6.66 3.28 1.61
CA THR A 511 -6.83 1.94 2.21
C THR A 511 -5.65 1.02 1.91
N SER A 512 -5.56 -0.10 2.62
CA SER A 512 -4.72 -1.23 2.24
C SER A 512 -5.33 -2.05 1.10
N ALA A 513 -6.65 -2.00 0.87
CA ALA A 513 -7.34 -2.86 -0.08
C ALA A 513 -6.92 -2.59 -1.54
N ASN A 514 -6.37 -3.63 -2.19
CA ASN A 514 -6.12 -3.66 -3.62
C ASN A 514 -7.38 -4.04 -4.41
N LEU A 515 -7.34 -3.97 -5.75
CA LEU A 515 -8.45 -4.42 -6.60
C LEU A 515 -8.54 -5.95 -6.62
N SER A 516 -9.21 -6.53 -5.63
CA SER A 516 -9.42 -7.97 -5.51
C SER A 516 -10.68 -8.33 -4.71
N LYS A 517 -11.29 -9.46 -5.07
CA LYS A 517 -12.39 -10.08 -4.31
C LYS A 517 -11.99 -10.46 -2.87
N ALA A 518 -10.73 -10.85 -2.67
CA ALA A 518 -10.21 -11.24 -1.36
C ALA A 518 -10.24 -10.08 -0.34
N ALA A 519 -9.90 -8.88 -0.82
CA ALA A 519 -9.89 -7.64 -0.04
C ALA A 519 -11.31 -7.07 0.13
N TRP A 520 -12.03 -6.87 -0.97
CA TRP A 520 -13.29 -6.12 -0.98
C TRP A 520 -14.54 -6.96 -0.67
N GLY A 521 -14.45 -8.27 -0.87
CA GLY A 521 -15.55 -9.21 -0.77
C GLY A 521 -16.20 -9.53 -2.11
N ALA A 522 -16.83 -10.71 -2.18
CA ALA A 522 -17.65 -11.13 -3.32
C ALA A 522 -18.93 -11.79 -2.80
N LEU A 523 -20.05 -11.56 -3.48
CA LEU A 523 -21.30 -12.20 -3.14
C LEU A 523 -21.27 -13.70 -3.46
N GLU A 524 -21.79 -14.48 -2.52
CA GLU A 524 -22.04 -15.92 -2.64
C GLU A 524 -23.53 -16.19 -2.36
N LYS A 525 -23.99 -17.43 -2.59
CA LYS A 525 -25.35 -17.87 -2.28
C LYS A 525 -26.43 -16.91 -2.83
N ASN A 526 -26.37 -16.61 -4.13
CA ASN A 526 -27.30 -15.73 -4.83
C ASN A 526 -27.45 -14.33 -4.19
N GLY A 527 -26.36 -13.75 -3.67
CA GLY A 527 -26.37 -12.39 -3.11
C GLY A 527 -26.75 -12.30 -1.63
N SER A 528 -27.08 -13.41 -0.99
CA SER A 528 -27.44 -13.45 0.44
C SER A 528 -26.23 -13.36 1.36
N GLN A 529 -25.03 -13.69 0.87
CA GLN A 529 -23.80 -13.76 1.66
C GLN A 529 -22.67 -12.97 1.01
N LEU A 530 -21.92 -12.17 1.77
CA LEU A 530 -20.68 -11.54 1.34
C LEU A 530 -19.49 -12.31 1.93
N MET A 531 -18.61 -12.83 1.09
CA MET A 531 -17.41 -13.55 1.52
C MET A 531 -16.17 -12.68 1.34
N ILE A 532 -15.41 -12.51 2.41
CA ILE A 532 -14.13 -11.77 2.46
C ILE A 532 -13.04 -12.72 2.94
N ARG A 533 -11.85 -12.63 2.35
CA ARG A 533 -10.71 -13.52 2.69
C ARG A 533 -9.64 -12.85 3.54
N SER A 534 -9.50 -11.53 3.44
CA SER A 534 -8.36 -10.79 3.97
C SER A 534 -8.75 -9.77 5.04
N TYR A 535 -7.78 -9.41 5.88
CA TYR A 535 -7.86 -8.23 6.72
C TYR A 535 -7.38 -7.02 5.93
N GLU A 536 -8.23 -5.99 5.83
CA GLU A 536 -7.91 -4.70 5.21
C GLU A 536 -8.44 -3.57 6.10
N LEU A 537 -7.87 -2.38 5.97
CA LEU A 537 -8.35 -1.19 6.67
C LEU A 537 -8.09 0.08 5.86
N GLY A 538 -8.98 1.05 5.97
CA GLY A 538 -8.85 2.36 5.35
C GLY A 538 -9.77 3.39 5.99
N VAL A 539 -9.59 4.65 5.59
CA VAL A 539 -10.39 5.78 6.06
C VAL A 539 -11.03 6.51 4.90
N LEU A 540 -12.33 6.76 5.02
CA LEU A 540 -13.16 7.46 4.04
C LEU A 540 -13.37 8.90 4.48
N PHE A 541 -13.01 9.81 3.58
CA PHE A 541 -13.26 11.24 3.66
C PHE A 541 -14.56 11.56 2.91
N LEU A 542 -15.57 12.00 3.65
CA LEU A 542 -16.83 12.49 3.10
C LEU A 542 -16.96 13.99 3.35
N PRO A 543 -17.31 14.82 2.35
CA PRO A 543 -17.50 16.25 2.55
C PRO A 543 -18.43 16.60 3.72
N ALA A 544 -19.48 15.80 3.95
CA ALA A 544 -20.42 15.98 5.05
C ALA A 544 -19.77 15.95 6.45
N ALA A 545 -18.62 15.28 6.62
CA ALA A 545 -17.90 15.22 7.89
C ALA A 545 -16.99 16.45 8.14
N PHE A 546 -16.79 17.30 7.12
CA PHE A 546 -15.92 18.49 7.19
C PHE A 546 -16.70 19.81 7.08
N LEU A 547 -17.98 19.76 6.72
CA LEU A 547 -18.84 20.93 6.70
C LEU A 547 -19.46 21.17 8.08
N PRO A 548 -19.51 22.42 8.59
CA PRO A 548 -20.29 22.71 9.77
C PRO A 548 -21.73 22.28 9.51
N LEU A 549 -22.33 21.52 10.42
CA LEU A 549 -23.78 21.33 10.45
C LEU A 549 -24.40 22.72 10.57
N VAL A 550 -24.80 23.30 9.44
CA VAL A 550 -25.71 24.44 9.46
C VAL A 550 -27.01 23.85 9.99
N SER A 551 -27.24 24.05 11.28
CA SER A 551 -28.52 23.81 11.93
C SER A 551 -29.56 24.60 11.13
N MET A 552 -30.24 23.94 10.20
CA MET A 552 -31.51 24.42 9.71
C MET A 552 -32.49 24.30 10.87
N THR A 553 -32.52 25.32 11.72
CA THR A 553 -33.65 25.55 12.61
C THR A 553 -34.87 25.68 11.72
N GLN A 554 -35.66 24.60 11.64
CA GLN A 554 -36.99 24.68 11.04
C GLN A 554 -37.76 25.81 11.75
N PRO A 555 -38.37 26.75 11.01
CA PRO A 555 -39.25 27.72 11.64
C PRO A 555 -40.44 26.95 12.23
N ARG A 556 -40.62 27.07 13.56
CA ARG A 556 -41.78 26.52 14.26
C ARG A 556 -43.07 27.06 13.62
N PRO A 557 -44.04 26.22 13.26
CA PRO A 557 -45.34 26.71 12.81
C PRO A 557 -46.15 27.08 14.06
N GLY A 558 -46.17 28.36 14.41
CA GLY A 558 -47.01 28.86 15.51
C GLY A 558 -46.52 30.16 16.11
N GLY A 559 -47.00 31.29 15.58
CA GLY A 559 -46.85 32.63 16.15
C GLY A 559 -47.71 33.61 15.35
N PRO A 560 -48.43 34.55 16.00
CA PRO A 560 -49.66 35.12 15.46
C PRO A 560 -49.46 36.12 14.33
N ARG A 561 -50.47 36.18 13.45
CA ARG A 561 -50.64 37.20 12.39
C ARG A 561 -50.48 38.60 12.97
N ALA A 562 -49.55 39.39 12.42
CA ALA A 562 -49.51 40.83 12.57
C ALA A 562 -49.55 41.49 11.18
N CYS A 563 -50.29 42.58 11.12
CA CYS A 563 -50.92 43.22 9.96
C CYS A 563 -49.99 43.60 8.80
N MET A 564 -50.54 43.52 7.57
CA MET A 564 -50.00 44.15 6.38
C MET A 564 -50.02 45.68 6.54
N VAL A 565 -48.89 46.33 6.22
CA VAL A 565 -48.83 47.75 5.84
C VAL A 565 -48.35 47.80 4.38
N PRO A 566 -49.11 48.39 3.44
CA PRO A 566 -48.70 48.46 2.05
C PRO A 566 -47.78 49.67 1.82
N GLY A 567 -46.59 49.45 1.28
CA GLY A 567 -45.78 50.50 0.67
C GLY A 567 -44.32 50.54 1.10
N ALA A 568 -43.49 49.67 0.52
CA ALA A 568 -42.07 49.96 0.28
C ALA A 568 -41.54 49.02 -0.80
N ARG A 569 -40.86 49.60 -1.80
CA ARG A 569 -40.29 48.93 -2.97
C ARG A 569 -39.21 47.91 -2.58
N ALA A 570 -39.20 46.76 -3.27
CA ALA A 570 -38.18 45.73 -3.17
C ALA A 570 -36.83 46.18 -3.76
N PRO A 571 -35.68 45.87 -3.12
CA PRO A 571 -34.40 45.79 -3.80
C PRO A 571 -34.18 44.35 -4.28
N THR A 572 -33.93 44.21 -5.59
CA THR A 572 -33.48 42.99 -6.25
C THR A 572 -32.03 42.67 -5.86
N HIS A 573 -31.82 41.71 -4.96
CA HIS A 573 -30.49 41.14 -4.75
C HIS A 573 -30.30 39.89 -5.62
N ARG A 574 -29.59 40.09 -6.74
CA ARG A 574 -28.83 39.04 -7.43
C ARG A 574 -27.78 38.50 -6.45
N LEU A 575 -27.84 37.21 -6.13
CA LEU A 575 -26.74 36.49 -5.52
C LEU A 575 -25.69 36.20 -6.61
N GLN A 576 -24.54 36.87 -6.53
CA GLN A 576 -23.32 36.42 -7.19
C GLN A 576 -22.60 35.42 -6.25
N PRO A 577 -22.10 34.27 -6.76
CA PRO A 577 -21.26 33.39 -5.97
C PRO A 577 -19.86 34.00 -5.82
N VAL A 578 -19.41 34.12 -4.58
CA VAL A 578 -18.05 34.53 -4.23
C VAL A 578 -17.10 33.37 -4.57
N SER A 579 -16.25 33.59 -5.58
CA SER A 579 -15.10 32.76 -5.90
C SER A 579 -13.95 33.08 -4.94
N LEU A 580 -13.58 32.13 -4.07
CA LEU A 580 -12.37 32.21 -3.26
C LEU A 580 -11.34 31.22 -3.79
N PHE A 581 -10.66 31.62 -4.87
CA PHE A 581 -9.32 31.14 -5.21
C PHE A 581 -8.60 32.28 -5.94
N SER A 582 -7.63 32.90 -5.28
CA SER A 582 -6.55 33.59 -5.97
C SER A 582 -5.25 33.34 -5.24
N ALA A 583 -4.25 32.96 -6.02
CA ALA A 583 -2.91 32.61 -5.61
C ALA A 583 -2.20 33.78 -4.94
N HIS A 584 -1.42 33.49 -3.90
CA HIS A 584 -0.39 34.41 -3.42
C HIS A 584 0.98 33.76 -3.54
N SER A 585 1.72 34.29 -4.51
CA SER A 585 3.15 34.17 -4.69
C SER A 585 3.87 35.02 -3.64
N SER A 586 4.82 34.35 -2.98
CA SER A 586 6.04 34.82 -2.34
C SER A 586 6.38 36.32 -2.44
N GLY A 587 6.54 36.96 -1.29
CA GLY A 587 7.25 38.23 -1.12
C GLY A 587 7.96 38.23 0.23
N CYS A 588 9.29 38.19 0.21
CA CYS A 588 10.15 38.35 1.39
C CYS A 588 9.90 39.70 2.08
N GLY A 589 9.94 39.71 3.41
CA GLY A 589 9.94 40.94 4.20
C GLY A 589 10.52 40.69 5.59
N ALA A 590 11.82 40.97 5.73
CA ALA A 590 12.49 41.03 7.01
C ALA A 590 12.19 42.37 7.71
N LEU A 591 11.84 42.26 8.99
CA LEU A 591 12.21 43.10 10.15
C LEU A 591 12.39 44.62 9.97
N GLY A 592 11.71 45.38 10.84
CA GLY A 592 12.19 46.69 11.28
C GLY A 592 11.10 47.66 11.72
N ALA A 593 10.75 47.64 13.00
CA ALA A 593 9.89 48.62 13.63
C ALA A 593 10.55 50.01 13.75
N VAL A 594 9.72 51.05 13.78
CA VAL A 594 9.67 52.16 14.77
C VAL A 594 9.22 53.49 14.13
N SER A 595 8.05 53.94 14.59
CA SER A 595 7.59 55.32 14.87
C SER A 595 8.37 56.52 14.29
N LEU A 596 7.69 57.42 13.56
CA LEU A 596 7.31 58.77 14.05
C LEU A 596 6.64 59.62 12.94
N ILE A 597 5.41 60.07 13.25
CA ILE A 597 4.89 61.45 13.18
C ILE A 597 5.43 62.43 12.11
N ARG A 598 4.43 62.99 11.39
CA ARG A 598 4.28 64.34 10.79
C ARG A 598 4.83 64.66 9.40
N ASP A 599 3.84 65.18 8.67
CA ASP A 599 3.83 66.43 7.91
C ASP A 599 3.92 66.35 6.38
N ARG A 600 2.74 66.60 5.81
CA ARG A 600 2.45 67.69 4.87
C ARG A 600 3.34 67.79 3.62
N ARG A 601 2.58 67.62 2.53
CA ARG A 601 2.38 68.58 1.44
C ARG A 601 3.20 68.37 0.16
N TYR A 602 2.40 68.23 -0.90
CA TYR A 602 2.48 68.85 -2.23
C TYR A 602 3.23 68.12 -3.35
N CYS A 603 2.39 67.68 -4.29
CA CYS A 603 2.38 68.04 -5.71
C CYS A 603 3.37 67.39 -6.69
N PHE A 604 2.72 66.66 -7.62
CA PHE A 604 2.84 66.69 -9.08
C PHE A 604 4.14 66.24 -9.76
N GLY A 605 3.93 65.33 -10.70
CA GLY A 605 4.87 64.78 -11.67
C GLY A 605 4.29 63.50 -12.23
#